data_AF-A0A7U7JU47-F1
#
_entry.id   AF-A0A7U7JU47-F1
#
_cell.length_a   1.000
_cell.length_b   1.000
_cell.length_c   1.000
_cell.angle_alpha   90.00
_cell.angle_beta   90.00
_cell.angle_gamma   90.00
#
_symmetry.space_group_name_H-M   'P 1'
#
loop_
_entity.id
_entity.type
_entity.pdbx_description
1 polymer ?
#
loop_
_entity_poly.entity_id
_entity_poly.type
_entity_poly.pdbx_seq_one_letter_code
_entity_poly.pdbx_strand_id
1 'polypeptide(L)'
;MKKNITKTLIASTVIAVGLLTTSNDAKAFFSYEWQGLEIVKKLADDEKKDEARADKLINEADKNNKPYTGKTVEDLYVIAKKLGKGNKTAVVKIKDGGEKGFYTFDITRPLEEKRKNIPVVANGEIDEITWY
;
A
#
# COMPACT_ATOMS: atom_id res chain seq x y z
N MET A 1 -34.72 9.87 -11.17
CA MET A 1 -33.68 10.46 -10.30
C MET A 1 -33.15 9.38 -9.36
N LYS A 2 -31.90 8.97 -9.55
CA LYS A 2 -31.22 7.87 -8.83
C LYS A 2 -30.64 8.43 -7.53
N LYS A 3 -31.17 8.06 -6.36
CA LYS A 3 -30.70 8.52 -5.05
C LYS A 3 -30.15 7.34 -4.22
N ASN A 4 -28.82 7.32 -4.10
CA ASN A 4 -28.00 6.94 -2.93
C ASN A 4 -28.53 5.86 -1.97
N ILE A 5 -28.22 4.58 -2.22
CA ILE A 5 -28.39 3.49 -1.24
C ILE A 5 -27.02 3.03 -0.66
N THR A 6 -25.91 3.70 -0.97
CA THR A 6 -24.56 3.15 -0.70
C THR A 6 -23.85 3.73 0.54
N LYS A 7 -24.54 4.44 1.45
CA LYS A 7 -23.86 5.11 2.59
C LYS A 7 -24.30 4.71 4.01
N THR A 8 -25.10 3.66 4.22
CA THR A 8 -25.66 3.38 5.56
C THR A 8 -25.62 1.89 5.96
N LEU A 9 -24.51 1.20 5.68
CA LEU A 9 -24.35 -0.21 6.12
C LEU A 9 -23.24 -0.43 7.17
N ILE A 10 -22.50 0.61 7.56
CA ILE A 10 -21.34 0.46 8.48
C ILE A 10 -21.64 0.94 9.91
N ALA A 11 -22.84 1.47 10.20
CA ALA A 11 -23.14 2.06 11.52
C ALA A 11 -24.12 1.27 12.41
N SER A 12 -24.59 0.08 12.01
CA SER A 12 -25.68 -0.58 12.77
C SER A 12 -25.62 -2.11 12.89
N THR A 13 -24.47 -2.74 12.65
CA THR A 13 -24.26 -4.16 13.01
C THR A 13 -23.59 -4.29 14.38
N VAL A 14 -24.21 -3.65 15.38
CA VAL A 14 -24.16 -4.12 16.76
C VAL A 14 -25.60 -4.42 17.10
N ILE A 15 -25.85 -5.59 17.71
CA ILE A 15 -27.14 -6.21 18.09
C ILE A 15 -27.57 -7.34 17.14
N ALA A 16 -27.09 -8.55 17.42
CA ALA A 16 -27.91 -9.76 17.67
C ALA A 16 -27.02 -11.02 17.76
N VAL A 17 -26.07 -11.06 18.70
CA VAL A 17 -25.34 -12.31 19.05
C VAL A 17 -26.18 -13.21 19.99
N GLY A 18 -27.43 -12.84 20.29
CA GLY A 18 -28.21 -13.44 21.38
C GLY A 18 -29.26 -14.49 21.01
N LEU A 19 -29.74 -14.58 19.77
CA LEU A 19 -30.83 -15.52 19.43
C LEU A 19 -30.57 -16.21 18.10
N LEU A 20 -30.71 -17.54 18.10
CA LEU A 20 -30.65 -18.49 16.98
C LEU A 20 -29.29 -19.16 16.73
N THR A 21 -28.86 -19.93 17.73
CA THR A 21 -28.15 -21.19 17.49
C THR A 21 -29.11 -22.19 16.84
N THR A 22 -29.20 -22.24 15.51
CA THR A 22 -29.51 -23.45 14.72
C THR A 22 -29.55 -23.10 13.24
N SER A 23 -28.44 -23.25 12.54
CA SER A 23 -28.36 -23.68 11.12
C SER A 23 -26.90 -23.71 10.68
N ASN A 24 -26.53 -24.67 9.84
CA ASN A 24 -25.18 -24.87 9.30
C ASN A 24 -24.59 -23.63 8.61
N ASP A 25 -25.40 -22.63 8.28
CA ASP A 25 -25.02 -21.36 7.66
C ASP A 25 -24.18 -20.44 8.56
N ALA A 26 -24.28 -20.58 9.89
CA ALA A 26 -23.48 -19.76 10.82
C ALA A 26 -21.97 -20.02 10.68
N LYS A 27 -21.55 -21.28 10.45
CA LYS A 27 -20.13 -21.62 10.27
C LYS A 27 -19.51 -20.98 9.03
N ALA A 28 -20.29 -20.83 7.96
CA ALA A 28 -19.84 -20.20 6.72
C ALA A 28 -19.71 -18.68 6.89
N PHE A 29 -20.66 -18.04 7.59
CA PHE A 29 -20.58 -16.62 7.93
C PHE A 29 -19.40 -16.29 8.84
N PHE A 30 -19.19 -17.05 9.94
CA PHE A 30 -18.03 -16.85 10.80
C PHE A 30 -16.72 -17.11 10.05
N SER A 31 -16.63 -18.14 9.20
CA SER A 31 -15.41 -18.39 8.42
C SER A 31 -15.12 -17.26 7.43
N TYR A 32 -16.14 -16.70 6.76
CA TYR A 32 -15.97 -15.60 5.82
C TYR A 32 -15.61 -14.28 6.50
N GLU A 33 -16.24 -13.98 7.65
CA GLU A 33 -15.90 -12.80 8.46
C GLU A 33 -14.50 -12.91 9.07
N TRP A 34 -14.10 -14.09 9.54
CA TRP A 34 -12.75 -14.35 10.04
C TRP A 34 -11.70 -14.32 8.91
N GLN A 35 -11.98 -14.90 7.74
CA GLN A 35 -11.11 -14.80 6.57
C GLN A 35 -10.97 -13.33 6.12
N GLY A 36 -12.05 -12.56 6.13
CA GLY A 36 -12.02 -11.12 5.87
C GLY A 36 -11.19 -10.35 6.89
N LEU A 37 -11.36 -10.64 8.18
CA LEU A 37 -10.57 -10.03 9.26
C LEU A 37 -9.08 -10.38 9.15
N GLU A 38 -8.74 -11.62 8.80
CA GLU A 38 -7.36 -12.05 8.59
C GLU A 38 -6.71 -11.36 7.39
N ILE A 39 -7.44 -11.15 6.30
CA ILE A 39 -6.95 -10.42 5.13
C ILE A 39 -6.70 -8.95 5.49
N VAL A 40 -7.64 -8.31 6.19
CA VAL A 40 -7.49 -6.91 6.64
C VAL A 40 -6.32 -6.77 7.61
N LYS A 41 -6.14 -7.74 8.53
CA LYS A 41 -5.03 -7.75 9.48
C LYS A 41 -3.68 -7.93 8.77
N LYS A 42 -3.59 -8.85 7.80
CA LYS A 42 -2.38 -9.01 6.96
C LYS A 42 -2.07 -7.74 6.18
N LEU A 43 -3.07 -7.12 5.55
CA LEU A 43 -2.90 -5.84 4.84
C LEU A 43 -2.38 -4.73 5.76
N ALA A 44 -2.91 -4.62 6.98
CA ALA A 44 -2.47 -3.61 7.95
C ALA A 44 -1.05 -3.89 8.47
N ASP A 45 -0.68 -5.15 8.66
CA ASP A 45 0.67 -5.54 9.05
C ASP A 45 1.70 -5.28 7.93
N ASP A 46 1.35 -5.59 6.67
CA ASP A 46 2.18 -5.28 5.51
C ASP A 46 2.35 -3.77 5.33
N GLU A 47 1.26 -2.99 5.47
CA GLU A 47 1.34 -1.53 5.37
C GLU A 47 2.23 -0.91 6.45
N LYS A 48 2.17 -1.41 7.69
CA LYS A 48 3.08 -0.96 8.77
C LYS A 48 4.54 -1.29 8.48
N LYS A 49 4.82 -2.45 7.87
CA LYS A 49 6.19 -2.82 7.47
C LYS A 49 6.68 -1.93 6.34
N ASP A 50 5.85 -1.67 5.33
CA ASP A 50 6.14 -0.75 4.23
C ASP A 50 6.42 0.67 4.75
N GLU A 51 5.62 1.15 5.71
CA GLU A 51 5.84 2.44 6.35
C GLU A 51 7.16 2.49 7.12
N ALA A 52 7.46 1.48 7.93
CA ALA A 52 8.72 1.42 8.69
C ALA A 52 9.94 1.36 7.76
N ARG A 53 9.83 0.65 6.63
CA ARG A 53 10.87 0.57 5.60
C ARG A 53 11.07 1.91 4.91
N ALA A 54 9.99 2.59 4.52
CA ALA A 54 10.04 3.94 3.95
C ALA A 54 10.67 4.94 4.92
N ASP A 55 10.23 4.97 6.18
CA ASP A 55 10.78 5.85 7.22
C ASP A 55 12.29 5.62 7.39
N LYS A 56 12.75 4.36 7.39
CA LYS A 56 14.17 4.06 7.48
C LYS A 56 14.95 4.63 6.27
N LEU A 57 14.48 4.37 5.05
CA LEU A 57 15.13 4.83 3.82
C LEU A 57 15.17 6.35 3.71
N ILE A 58 14.07 7.03 4.05
CA ILE A 58 13.95 8.48 4.03
C ILE A 58 14.83 9.11 5.11
N ASN A 59 14.78 8.60 6.35
CA ASN A 59 15.60 9.13 7.44
C ASN A 59 17.10 8.89 7.20
N GLU A 60 17.50 7.78 6.59
CA GLU A 60 18.90 7.54 6.21
C GLU A 60 19.35 8.52 5.12
N ALA A 61 18.50 8.82 4.13
CA ALA A 61 18.82 9.81 3.10
C ALA A 61 18.92 11.23 3.69
N ASP A 62 17.95 11.62 4.52
CA ASP A 62 17.87 12.95 5.15
C ASP A 62 19.06 13.21 6.10
N LYS A 63 19.37 12.25 6.98
CA LYS A 63 20.53 12.35 7.90
C LYS A 63 21.86 12.50 7.17
N ASN A 64 22.00 11.87 6.01
CA ASN A 64 23.23 11.92 5.23
C ASN A 64 23.23 13.06 4.20
N ASN A 65 22.16 13.85 4.13
CA ASN A 65 21.92 14.86 3.09
C ASN A 65 22.17 14.30 1.68
N LYS A 66 21.72 13.07 1.47
CA LYS A 66 21.87 12.32 0.22
C LYS A 66 20.52 12.21 -0.48
N PRO A 67 20.52 12.10 -1.82
CA PRO A 67 19.31 11.77 -2.56
C PRO A 67 18.72 10.44 -2.12
N TYR A 68 17.39 10.33 -2.14
CA TYR A 68 16.69 9.10 -1.81
C TYR A 68 17.18 7.97 -2.72
N THR A 69 17.51 6.82 -2.15
CA THR A 69 18.04 5.69 -2.90
C THR A 69 17.23 4.44 -2.58
N GLY A 70 16.65 3.82 -3.59
CA GLY A 70 15.95 2.53 -3.45
C GLY A 70 16.71 1.45 -4.21
N LYS A 71 16.96 0.28 -3.60
CA LYS A 71 17.64 -0.82 -4.29
C LYS A 71 16.66 -1.67 -5.10
N THR A 72 15.42 -1.74 -4.64
CA THR A 72 14.35 -2.46 -5.32
C THR A 72 13.20 -1.54 -5.72
N VAL A 73 12.37 -2.02 -6.63
CA VAL A 73 11.13 -1.34 -7.04
C VAL A 73 10.17 -1.16 -5.85
N GLU A 74 10.21 -2.05 -4.85
CA GLU A 74 9.50 -1.87 -3.58
C GLU A 74 10.01 -0.66 -2.80
N ASP A 75 11.32 -0.48 -2.69
CA ASP A 75 11.91 0.68 -2.01
C ASP A 75 11.44 1.99 -2.66
N LEU A 76 11.48 2.07 -3.99
CA LEU A 76 10.99 3.25 -4.71
C LEU A 76 9.51 3.50 -4.49
N TYR A 77 8.70 2.44 -4.48
CA TYR A 77 7.27 2.52 -4.26
C TYR A 77 6.95 3.04 -2.85
N VAL A 78 7.56 2.48 -1.81
CA VAL A 78 7.27 2.88 -0.42
C VAL A 78 7.75 4.30 -0.13
N ILE A 79 8.89 4.72 -0.69
CA ILE A 79 9.37 6.11 -0.63
C ILE A 79 8.36 7.05 -1.33
N ALA A 80 7.97 6.73 -2.57
CA ALA A 80 7.05 7.55 -3.34
C ALA A 80 5.64 7.63 -2.71
N LYS A 81 5.13 6.53 -2.13
CA LYS A 81 3.86 6.48 -1.39
C LYS A 81 3.92 7.34 -0.13
N LYS A 82 5.02 7.28 0.62
CA LYS A 82 5.19 8.07 1.86
C LYS A 82 5.29 9.56 1.58
N LEU A 83 6.05 9.96 0.56
CA LEU A 83 6.24 11.36 0.17
C LEU A 83 5.01 11.93 -0.55
N GLY A 84 4.32 11.11 -1.35
CA GLY A 84 3.19 11.51 -2.18
C GLY A 84 1.83 11.57 -1.50
N LYS A 85 1.75 11.51 -0.16
CA LYS A 85 0.48 11.42 0.61
C LYS A 85 -0.64 12.27 -0.01
N GLY A 86 -1.64 11.61 -0.60
CA GLY A 86 -2.83 12.23 -1.21
C GLY A 86 -2.87 12.20 -2.75
N ASN A 87 -1.75 11.91 -3.41
CA ASN A 87 -1.69 11.72 -4.86
C ASN A 87 -2.10 10.29 -5.25
N LYS A 88 -2.40 10.08 -6.54
CA LYS A 88 -2.81 8.76 -7.04
C LYS A 88 -1.69 8.04 -7.74
N THR A 89 -0.89 8.79 -8.49
CA THR A 89 0.20 8.25 -9.29
C THR A 89 1.50 8.95 -8.94
N ALA A 90 2.56 8.16 -8.83
CA ALA A 90 3.92 8.67 -8.68
C ALA A 90 4.78 8.17 -9.83
N VAL A 91 5.52 9.07 -10.46
CA VAL A 91 6.55 8.78 -11.46
C VAL A 91 7.89 9.09 -10.82
N VAL A 92 8.69 8.05 -10.62
CA VAL A 92 10.03 8.13 -10.04
C VAL A 92 11.05 8.03 -11.15
N LYS A 93 11.91 9.03 -11.27
CA LYS A 93 13.02 9.07 -12.21
C LYS A 93 14.33 8.76 -11.47
N ILE A 94 15.06 7.77 -11.96
CA ILE A 94 16.36 7.37 -11.43
C ILE A 94 17.47 8.13 -12.15
N LYS A 95 18.39 8.69 -11.36
CA LYS A 95 19.58 9.35 -11.85
C LYS A 95 20.48 8.36 -12.58
N ASP A 96 20.98 8.76 -13.75
CA ASP A 96 21.76 7.90 -14.64
C ASP A 96 21.01 6.61 -15.10
N GLY A 97 19.68 6.55 -14.92
CA GLY A 97 18.86 5.39 -15.32
C GLY A 97 18.51 5.33 -16.82
N GLY A 98 18.76 6.42 -17.56
CA GLY A 98 18.43 6.53 -18.98
C GLY A 98 16.94 6.30 -19.27
N GLU A 99 16.63 5.75 -20.44
CA GLU A 99 15.24 5.47 -20.87
C GLU A 99 14.52 4.44 -19.98
N LYS A 100 15.26 3.61 -19.25
CA LYS A 100 14.71 2.61 -18.30
C LYS A 100 14.65 3.12 -16.86
N GLY A 101 15.04 4.37 -16.61
CA GLY A 101 15.08 4.98 -15.28
C GLY A 101 13.73 5.47 -14.76
N PHE A 102 12.65 5.30 -15.52
CA PHE A 102 11.32 5.81 -15.17
C PHE A 102 10.44 4.69 -14.61
N TYR A 103 10.04 4.84 -13.35
CA TYR A 103 9.16 3.91 -12.65
C TYR A 103 7.85 4.59 -12.31
N THR A 104 6.76 4.07 -12.87
CA THR A 104 5.41 4.55 -12.56
C THR A 104 4.74 3.63 -11.54
N PHE A 105 4.12 4.25 -10.54
CA PHE A 105 3.44 3.60 -9.44
C PHE A 105 2.03 4.18 -9.26
N ASP A 106 1.06 3.29 -9.10
CA ASP A 106 -0.24 3.64 -8.53
C ASP A 106 -0.12 3.49 -7.01
N ILE A 107 -0.08 4.60 -6.28
CA ILE A 107 0.11 4.60 -4.82
C ILE A 107 -1.20 4.41 -4.04
N THR A 108 -2.32 4.27 -4.75
CA THR A 108 -3.64 3.94 -4.17
C THR A 108 -3.84 2.44 -3.98
N ARG A 109 -2.96 1.63 -4.58
CA ARG A 109 -3.04 0.16 -4.58
C ARG A 109 -1.75 -0.43 -4.05
N PRO A 110 -1.81 -1.58 -3.34
CA PRO A 110 -0.59 -2.26 -2.92
C PRO A 110 0.25 -2.66 -4.14
N LEU A 111 1.57 -2.60 -4.00
CA LEU A 111 2.50 -3.00 -5.05
C LEU A 111 2.34 -4.50 -5.35
N GLU A 112 2.25 -4.85 -6.64
CA GLU A 112 2.17 -6.25 -7.09
C GLU A 112 3.37 -7.06 -6.59
N GLU A 113 3.13 -8.25 -6.06
CA GLU A 113 4.16 -9.09 -5.42
C GLU A 113 5.34 -9.40 -6.36
N LYS A 114 5.05 -9.64 -7.65
CA LYS A 114 6.05 -9.84 -8.71
C LYS A 114 7.02 -8.67 -8.90
N ARG A 115 6.67 -7.47 -8.40
CA ARG A 115 7.50 -6.26 -8.51
C ARG A 115 8.34 -6.00 -7.27
N LYS A 116 8.02 -6.61 -6.12
CA LYS A 116 8.62 -6.25 -4.82
C LYS A 116 10.14 -6.49 -4.74
N ASN A 117 10.64 -7.48 -5.49
CA ASN A 117 12.06 -7.85 -5.47
C ASN A 117 12.81 -7.57 -6.78
N ILE A 118 12.24 -6.72 -7.66
CA ILE A 118 12.92 -6.35 -8.90
C ILE A 118 13.99 -5.31 -8.57
N PRO A 119 15.27 -5.54 -8.92
CA PRO A 119 16.31 -4.54 -8.75
C PRO A 119 16.06 -3.36 -9.69
N VAL A 120 16.33 -2.16 -9.20
CA VAL A 120 16.22 -0.96 -10.03
C VAL A 120 17.48 -0.76 -10.87
N VAL A 121 17.37 0.02 -11.94
CA VAL A 121 18.52 0.35 -12.78
C VAL A 121 19.50 1.28 -12.07
N ALA A 122 20.75 1.28 -12.53
CA ALA A 122 21.84 2.09 -11.98
C ALA A 122 22.01 1.88 -10.46
N ASN A 123 22.35 2.95 -9.73
CA ASN A 123 22.50 2.91 -8.27
C ASN A 123 21.16 3.03 -7.52
N GLY A 124 20.04 3.19 -8.25
CA GLY A 124 18.73 3.41 -7.63
C GLY A 124 18.55 4.77 -6.96
N GLU A 125 19.44 5.71 -7.25
CA GLU A 125 19.38 7.09 -6.77
C GLU A 125 18.24 7.84 -7.47
N ILE A 126 17.31 8.40 -6.70
CA ILE A 126 16.17 9.13 -7.23
C ILE A 126 16.62 10.55 -7.62
N ASP A 127 16.46 10.87 -8.90
CA ASP A 127 16.69 12.21 -9.47
C ASP A 127 15.49 13.12 -9.23
N GLU A 128 14.29 12.60 -9.51
CA GLU A 128 13.04 13.34 -9.42
C GLU A 128 11.87 12.42 -9.10
N ILE A 129 10.88 12.93 -8.36
CA ILE A 129 9.57 12.30 -8.20
C ILE A 129 8.50 13.30 -8.63
N THR A 130 7.67 12.90 -9.59
CA THR A 130 6.50 13.68 -10.03
C THR A 130 5.22 12.98 -9.57
N TRP A 131 4.29 13.75 -9.01
CA TRP A 131 3.00 13.23 -8.57
C TRP A 131 1.84 13.73 -9.43
N TYR A 132 0.85 12.86 -9.65
CA TYR A 132 -0.37 13.12 -10.42
C TYR A 132 -1.62 12.60 -9.70
#